data_AF-A0A0U9HSD6-F1
#
_entry.id   AF-A0A0U9HSD6-F1
#
_cell.length_a   1.000
_cell.length_b   1.000
_cell.length_c   1.000
_cell.angle_alpha   90.00
_cell.angle_beta   90.00
_cell.angle_gamma   90.00
#
_symmetry.space_group_name_H-M   'P 1'
#
loop_
_entity.id
_entity.type
_entity.pdbx_description
1 polymer ?
#
loop_
_entity_poly.entity_id
_entity_poly.type
_entity_poly.pdbx_seq_one_letter_code
_entity_poly.pdbx_strand_id
1 'polypeptide(L)'
;MEAPNVPQKLVLSGILWGLLAALAANAGAENSAELPPVAARHLLQQSAPFCTAAGQYKADPSTNCTRFWQCTGTGQGAYKQCPGGTAFNEACSCCDFPSNFVCASGATPPPTTVAPTPVPTTVAPTPVPTTPAPTPVPTTVAPTPAPTTVAPTPVPTTGFPTPAPTSSGKLHGNPCTTVGQYYADTSTGCTHFWQCTGPGQGGYKQCVSGTAFNAACNCCDYPSNFVCGGATPAPSTGGPTPPPASTTTPAPSATPGATPPVTPTPTGAPGTVSAYFTSADFAQFFLHMNDAACHHRNFYTYDAFVTAASAFSGFGTSSASPTINKQEIAAFMGQISHETTGGWASAPDGPYSWGLCFDEEATSVPYCAASADYPCAPGLSYHGRGPIQLSWNYNYIPTGRAIGFDGLNSPGAVLADPVTAWKTAIYFWMTPAGNKPSCHAVMTGGWTPSAADAAANRVPGFGVVTNIINGGLECGAGRPNTSGGPDRIGYFTRYAGILGVGTGNNLSCDNQQPF
;
A
#
# COMPACT_ATOMS: atom_id res chain seq x y z
N MET A 1 5.89 45.77 -17.84
CA MET A 1 4.75 45.24 -18.64
C MET A 1 5.33 44.98 -20.03
N GLU A 2 5.42 43.78 -20.58
CA GLU A 2 4.89 42.46 -20.29
C GLU A 2 5.75 41.43 -21.06
N ALA A 3 5.68 40.18 -20.64
CA ALA A 3 6.53 39.05 -21.03
C ALA A 3 6.27 38.48 -22.45
N PRO A 4 7.18 37.64 -23.00
CA PRO A 4 6.88 36.77 -24.13
C PRO A 4 6.34 35.40 -23.66
N ASN A 5 5.27 34.93 -24.30
CA ASN A 5 4.63 33.63 -24.08
C ASN A 5 5.08 32.60 -25.13
N VAL A 6 5.31 31.38 -24.65
CA VAL A 6 5.71 30.16 -25.40
C VAL A 6 4.45 29.40 -25.85
N PRO A 7 4.39 28.80 -27.06
CA PRO A 7 3.23 28.00 -27.47
C PRO A 7 3.37 26.50 -27.13
N GLN A 8 2.33 25.95 -26.49
CA GLN A 8 2.05 24.52 -26.35
C GLN A 8 1.45 23.96 -27.66
N LYS A 9 1.79 22.72 -28.04
CA LYS A 9 1.13 21.96 -29.10
C LYS A 9 0.50 20.68 -28.53
N LEU A 10 -0.83 20.64 -28.60
CA LEU A 10 -1.69 19.46 -28.52
C LEU A 10 -2.07 19.10 -29.97
N VAL A 11 -1.92 17.84 -30.42
CA VAL A 11 -2.61 17.33 -31.62
C VAL A 11 -2.95 15.85 -31.46
N LEU A 12 -4.25 15.56 -31.33
CA LEU A 12 -4.87 14.25 -31.61
C LEU A 12 -4.87 13.99 -33.13
N SER A 13 -4.81 12.72 -33.56
CA SER A 13 -5.03 12.36 -34.96
C SER A 13 -5.90 11.11 -35.10
N GLY A 14 -6.94 11.22 -35.94
CA GLY A 14 -7.80 10.14 -36.42
C GLY A 14 -8.02 10.27 -37.94
N ILE A 15 -7.50 9.27 -38.67
CA ILE A 15 -8.01 8.54 -39.85
C ILE A 15 -8.96 9.27 -40.84
N LEU A 16 -8.63 9.32 -42.16
CA LEU A 16 -9.29 8.60 -43.30
C LEU A 16 -8.81 9.07 -44.73
N TRP A 17 -8.19 8.14 -45.50
CA TRP A 17 -8.26 7.79 -46.97
C TRP A 17 -7.95 8.69 -48.21
N GLY A 18 -7.13 8.09 -49.13
CA GLY A 18 -7.25 7.99 -50.63
C GLY A 18 -6.45 8.98 -51.52
N LEU A 19 -5.88 8.72 -52.72
CA LEU A 19 -5.41 7.57 -53.56
C LEU A 19 -4.83 8.14 -54.91
N LEU A 20 -4.00 7.36 -55.66
CA LEU A 20 -3.42 7.50 -57.05
C LEU A 20 -2.18 8.41 -57.29
N ALA A 21 -0.97 7.91 -57.66
CA ALA A 21 -0.45 7.26 -58.91
C ALA A 21 -0.18 8.27 -60.07
N ALA A 22 0.84 8.22 -60.95
CA ALA A 22 2.12 7.54 -61.19
C ALA A 22 2.72 8.22 -62.45
N LEU A 23 4.05 8.25 -62.66
CA LEU A 23 4.70 8.30 -64.00
C LEU A 23 6.22 8.11 -63.89
N ALA A 24 6.71 7.12 -64.63
CA ALA A 24 8.11 6.75 -64.81
C ALA A 24 8.41 6.60 -66.31
N ALA A 25 9.60 7.05 -66.75
CA ALA A 25 10.43 6.64 -67.91
C ALA A 25 11.48 7.76 -68.10
N ASN A 26 12.79 7.55 -68.29
CA ASN A 26 13.44 6.63 -69.23
C ASN A 26 14.91 6.38 -68.84
N ALA A 27 15.42 5.17 -69.11
CA ALA A 27 16.79 4.65 -68.89
C ALA A 27 17.79 5.16 -69.96
N GLY A 28 19.14 5.01 -69.89
CA GLY A 28 20.03 4.27 -69.00
C GLY A 28 21.50 4.31 -69.49
N ALA A 29 22.32 3.41 -68.92
CA ALA A 29 23.74 3.05 -69.19
C ALA A 29 24.81 3.76 -68.34
N GLU A 30 25.80 3.13 -67.69
CA GLU A 30 26.16 1.74 -67.33
C GLU A 30 27.24 1.86 -66.21
N ASN A 31 27.13 1.06 -65.14
CA ASN A 31 28.26 0.32 -64.54
C ASN A 31 27.80 -0.41 -63.26
N SER A 32 28.05 -1.72 -63.26
CA SER A 32 27.56 -2.71 -62.32
C SER A 32 28.22 -2.59 -60.94
N ALA A 33 27.40 -2.28 -59.93
CA ALA A 33 27.62 -2.62 -58.53
C ALA A 33 26.29 -3.18 -58.01
N GLU A 34 26.20 -4.51 -57.98
CA GLU A 34 25.00 -5.22 -57.55
C GLU A 34 24.99 -5.34 -56.02
N LEU A 35 24.08 -4.63 -55.36
CA LEU A 35 23.65 -4.87 -53.98
C LEU A 35 22.43 -5.79 -54.00
N PRO A 36 22.42 -6.94 -53.29
CA PRO A 36 21.20 -7.65 -52.94
C PRO A 36 20.60 -7.13 -51.62
N PRO A 37 19.34 -7.49 -51.30
CA PRO A 37 18.42 -6.66 -50.54
C PRO A 37 18.63 -6.73 -49.03
N VAL A 38 18.09 -5.71 -48.35
CA VAL A 38 17.96 -5.57 -46.90
C VAL A 38 17.39 -6.87 -46.30
N ALA A 39 18.27 -7.72 -45.78
CA ALA A 39 17.93 -8.83 -44.93
C ALA A 39 18.62 -8.61 -43.57
N ALA A 40 17.79 -8.65 -42.53
CA ALA A 40 18.12 -8.89 -41.12
C ALA A 40 19.44 -8.29 -40.61
N ARG A 41 19.32 -7.28 -39.73
CA ARG A 41 20.39 -6.92 -38.80
C ARG A 41 20.80 -8.18 -38.03
N HIS A 42 21.91 -8.79 -38.44
CA HIS A 42 22.66 -9.77 -37.69
C HIS A 42 23.02 -9.12 -36.34
N LEU A 43 22.35 -9.53 -35.28
CA LEU A 43 22.87 -9.37 -33.92
C LEU A 43 24.19 -10.14 -33.90
N LEU A 44 25.27 -9.46 -33.51
CA LEU A 44 26.58 -10.07 -33.28
C LEU A 44 26.41 -11.33 -32.41
N GLN A 45 26.49 -12.50 -33.03
CA GLN A 45 26.63 -13.78 -32.32
C GLN A 45 28.03 -13.79 -31.73
N GLN A 46 28.15 -13.38 -30.46
CA GLN A 46 29.38 -13.59 -29.72
C GLN A 46 29.58 -15.10 -29.52
N SER A 47 30.85 -15.55 -29.57
CA SER A 47 31.20 -16.93 -29.22
C SER A 47 30.72 -17.21 -27.80
N ALA A 48 29.75 -18.12 -27.66
CA ALA A 48 29.10 -18.47 -26.41
C ALA A 48 29.54 -19.89 -26.00
N PRO A 49 30.73 -20.04 -25.40
CA PRO A 49 31.37 -21.34 -25.20
C PRO A 49 30.59 -22.29 -24.28
N PHE A 50 29.67 -21.76 -23.48
CA PHE A 50 28.85 -22.53 -22.55
C PHE A 50 27.53 -23.04 -23.17
N CYS A 51 27.17 -22.55 -24.37
CA CYS A 51 25.95 -22.96 -25.05
C CYS A 51 26.09 -24.30 -25.77
N THR A 52 25.29 -25.29 -25.36
CA THR A 52 25.30 -26.63 -25.99
C THR A 52 24.15 -26.86 -26.97
N ALA A 53 23.02 -26.17 -26.78
CA ALA A 53 21.86 -26.21 -27.66
C ALA A 53 21.07 -24.89 -27.63
N ALA A 54 20.24 -24.65 -28.66
CA ALA A 54 19.34 -23.51 -28.71
C ALA A 54 18.25 -23.61 -27.62
N GLY A 55 17.81 -22.46 -27.09
CA GLY A 55 16.76 -22.38 -26.06
C GLY A 55 17.25 -22.58 -24.62
N GLN A 56 18.55 -22.81 -24.42
CA GLN A 56 19.16 -22.89 -23.09
C GLN A 56 19.54 -21.49 -22.57
N TYR A 57 19.60 -21.35 -21.26
CA TYR A 57 20.26 -20.24 -20.60
C TYR A 57 21.44 -20.74 -19.77
N LYS A 58 22.61 -20.12 -19.93
CA LYS A 58 23.84 -20.58 -19.31
C LYS A 58 24.55 -19.44 -18.59
N ALA A 59 24.77 -19.61 -17.28
CA ALA A 59 25.51 -18.64 -16.49
C ALA A 59 26.93 -18.49 -17.03
N ASP A 60 27.52 -17.31 -16.85
CA ASP A 60 28.93 -17.10 -17.10
C ASP A 60 29.70 -17.00 -15.77
N PRO A 61 30.38 -18.09 -15.36
CA PRO A 61 31.07 -18.10 -14.08
C PRO A 61 32.24 -17.13 -14.02
N SER A 62 32.80 -16.68 -15.15
CA SER A 62 33.88 -15.68 -15.18
C SER A 62 33.43 -14.31 -14.67
N THR A 63 32.12 -14.09 -14.60
CA THR A 63 31.51 -12.85 -14.07
C THR A 63 30.86 -13.04 -12.70
N ASN A 64 31.22 -14.10 -11.97
CA ASN A 64 30.48 -14.55 -10.78
C ASN A 64 28.99 -14.74 -11.07
N CYS A 65 28.67 -15.28 -12.26
CA CYS A 65 27.32 -15.46 -12.79
C CYS A 65 26.48 -14.18 -12.90
N THR A 66 27.05 -12.99 -12.72
CA THR A 66 26.31 -11.71 -12.93
C THR A 66 25.90 -11.51 -14.39
N ARG A 67 26.46 -12.31 -15.31
CA ARG A 67 26.05 -12.40 -16.71
C ARG A 67 25.75 -13.85 -17.11
N PHE A 68 24.97 -14.00 -18.18
CA PHE A 68 24.55 -15.28 -18.73
C PHE A 68 24.30 -15.21 -20.24
N TRP A 69 24.29 -16.36 -20.88
CA TRP A 69 24.03 -16.56 -22.30
C TRP A 69 22.60 -17.04 -22.51
N GLN A 70 21.86 -16.39 -23.41
CA GLN A 70 20.65 -16.93 -24.03
C GLN A 70 21.05 -17.65 -25.32
N CYS A 71 21.11 -18.97 -25.28
CA CYS A 71 21.67 -19.78 -26.36
C CYS A 71 20.73 -19.85 -27.57
N THR A 72 21.26 -19.52 -28.75
CA THR A 72 20.55 -19.62 -30.04
C THR A 72 21.05 -20.79 -30.88
N GLY A 73 22.13 -21.43 -30.47
CA GLY A 73 22.69 -22.64 -31.07
C GLY A 73 23.89 -23.13 -30.27
N THR A 74 24.49 -24.25 -30.68
CA THR A 74 25.74 -24.74 -30.08
C THR A 74 26.86 -23.71 -30.30
N GLY A 75 27.50 -23.24 -29.23
CA GLY A 75 28.55 -22.23 -29.29
C GLY A 75 28.06 -20.81 -29.63
N GLN A 76 26.74 -20.58 -29.74
CA GLN A 76 26.16 -19.29 -30.14
C GLN A 76 25.04 -18.85 -29.20
N GLY A 77 25.06 -17.59 -28.79
CA GLY A 77 24.04 -17.03 -27.91
C GLY A 77 24.16 -15.52 -27.74
N ALA A 78 23.10 -14.91 -27.22
CA ALA A 78 23.07 -13.51 -26.83
C ALA A 78 23.53 -13.37 -25.36
N TYR A 79 24.54 -12.55 -25.11
CA TYR A 79 25.03 -12.30 -23.76
C TYR A 79 24.16 -11.28 -23.04
N LYS A 80 23.75 -11.58 -21.81
CA LYS A 80 22.87 -10.74 -20.99
C LYS A 80 23.44 -10.58 -19.59
N GLN A 81 23.08 -9.47 -18.95
CA GLN A 81 23.48 -9.13 -17.60
C GLN A 81 22.28 -9.18 -16.67
N CYS A 82 22.48 -9.79 -15.50
CA CYS A 82 21.49 -9.78 -14.43
C CYS A 82 21.40 -8.38 -13.77
N PRO A 83 20.23 -7.99 -13.26
CA PRO A 83 20.05 -6.76 -12.49
C PRO A 83 21.08 -6.64 -11.34
N GLY A 84 21.42 -5.41 -10.96
CA GLY A 84 22.42 -5.15 -9.93
C GLY A 84 22.16 -5.92 -8.63
N GLY A 85 23.18 -6.58 -8.08
CA GLY A 85 23.10 -7.39 -6.87
C GLY A 85 22.60 -8.83 -7.06
N THR A 86 22.31 -9.26 -8.29
CA THR A 86 21.84 -10.62 -8.60
C THR A 86 22.81 -11.38 -9.53
N ALA A 87 22.70 -12.71 -9.53
CA ALA A 87 23.47 -13.62 -10.37
C ALA A 87 22.54 -14.64 -11.04
N PHE A 88 22.92 -15.14 -12.20
CA PHE A 88 22.11 -16.07 -12.97
C PHE A 88 22.13 -17.47 -12.34
N ASN A 89 20.97 -17.93 -11.92
CA ASN A 89 20.73 -19.26 -11.38
C ASN A 89 20.20 -20.17 -12.49
N GLU A 90 21.05 -21.10 -12.95
CA GLU A 90 20.68 -22.02 -14.03
C GLU A 90 19.52 -22.96 -13.65
N ALA A 91 19.30 -23.25 -12.35
CA ALA A 91 18.24 -24.15 -11.90
C ALA A 91 16.84 -23.55 -12.12
N CYS A 92 16.68 -22.24 -11.93
CA CYS A 92 15.44 -21.52 -12.22
C CYS A 92 15.42 -20.85 -13.60
N SER A 93 16.57 -20.81 -14.31
CA SER A 93 16.76 -20.00 -15.51
C SER A 93 16.40 -18.52 -15.30
N CYS A 94 16.80 -17.96 -14.15
CA CYS A 94 16.43 -16.63 -13.69
C CYS A 94 17.61 -15.93 -12.99
N CYS A 95 17.55 -14.60 -12.85
CA CYS A 95 18.50 -13.85 -12.03
C CYS A 95 18.01 -13.86 -10.58
N ASP A 96 18.82 -14.41 -9.69
CA ASP A 96 18.50 -14.66 -8.28
C ASP A 96 19.61 -14.08 -7.39
N PHE A 97 19.37 -13.93 -6.10
CA PHE A 97 20.41 -13.44 -5.20
C PHE A 97 21.48 -14.53 -5.00
N PRO A 98 22.79 -14.18 -5.03
CA PRO A 98 23.88 -15.15 -4.82
C PRO A 98 23.84 -15.88 -3.46
N SER A 99 23.02 -15.42 -2.51
CA SER A 99 22.76 -16.10 -1.24
C SER A 99 21.82 -17.31 -1.36
N ASN A 100 21.04 -17.40 -2.44
CA ASN A 100 19.99 -18.41 -2.62
C ASN A 100 20.46 -19.64 -3.41
N PHE A 101 21.62 -19.53 -4.09
CA PHE A 101 22.21 -20.60 -4.87
C PHE A 101 23.71 -20.41 -5.02
N VAL A 102 24.43 -21.48 -5.37
CA VAL A 102 25.88 -21.40 -5.63
C VAL A 102 26.10 -21.21 -7.13
N CYS A 103 26.69 -20.09 -7.51
CA CYS A 103 27.22 -19.88 -8.86
C CYS A 103 28.36 -20.88 -9.09
N ALA A 104 28.09 -21.94 -9.85
CA ALA A 104 29.07 -22.97 -10.11
C ALA A 104 30.16 -22.43 -11.05
N SER A 105 31.34 -22.16 -10.50
CA SER A 105 32.58 -22.05 -11.28
C SER A 105 32.95 -23.41 -11.84
N GLY A 106 32.31 -23.78 -12.97
CA GLY A 106 32.75 -24.83 -13.89
C GLY A 106 33.50 -26.02 -13.29
N ALA A 107 32.88 -26.74 -12.35
CA ALA A 107 33.25 -28.11 -11.99
C ALA A 107 32.09 -28.75 -11.21
N THR A 108 31.51 -29.80 -11.77
CA THR A 108 30.43 -30.60 -11.18
C THR A 108 30.91 -31.33 -9.91
N PRO A 109 30.19 -31.28 -8.77
CA PRO A 109 30.28 -32.31 -7.74
C PRO A 109 29.16 -33.36 -7.89
N PRO A 110 29.38 -34.62 -7.46
CA PRO A 110 28.45 -35.72 -7.67
C PRO A 110 27.18 -35.59 -6.82
N PRO A 111 26.09 -36.32 -7.16
CA PRO A 111 24.82 -36.22 -6.45
C PRO A 111 25.00 -36.66 -5.00
N THR A 112 24.61 -35.80 -4.06
CA THR A 112 24.50 -36.16 -2.65
C THR A 112 23.33 -37.11 -2.50
N THR A 113 23.64 -38.35 -2.12
CA THR A 113 22.69 -39.42 -1.84
C THR A 113 21.94 -39.06 -0.57
N VAL A 114 20.63 -38.78 -0.67
CA VAL A 114 19.76 -38.69 0.50
C VAL A 114 19.54 -40.11 1.02
N ALA A 115 19.84 -40.30 2.30
CA ALA A 115 19.70 -41.56 3.03
C ALA A 115 18.23 -42.05 3.03
N PRO A 116 17.98 -43.37 2.99
CA PRO A 116 16.63 -43.92 2.96
C PRO A 116 15.90 -43.78 4.30
N THR A 117 14.62 -43.46 4.20
CA THR A 117 13.59 -43.48 5.25
C THR A 117 13.60 -44.81 6.03
N PRO A 118 13.54 -44.82 7.37
CA PRO A 118 13.47 -46.06 8.13
C PRO A 118 12.12 -46.77 7.94
N VAL A 119 12.20 -48.07 7.68
CA VAL A 119 11.11 -49.06 7.54
C VAL A 119 10.34 -49.20 8.87
N PRO A 120 9.01 -49.42 8.87
CA PRO A 120 8.26 -49.66 10.09
C PRO A 120 8.62 -51.02 10.69
N THR A 121 9.06 -51.01 11.93
CA THR A 121 9.41 -52.21 12.70
C THR A 121 8.14 -52.83 13.31
N THR A 122 7.86 -54.04 12.85
CA THR A 122 7.21 -55.20 13.50
C THR A 122 6.36 -55.03 14.76
N VAL A 123 5.18 -55.65 14.65
CA VAL A 123 4.16 -56.00 15.65
C VAL A 123 4.75 -56.69 16.89
N ALA A 124 4.22 -56.33 18.07
CA ALA A 124 4.38 -57.04 19.35
C ALA A 124 2.99 -57.31 19.98
N PRO A 125 2.85 -58.30 20.89
CA PRO A 125 1.86 -59.37 20.75
C PRO A 125 0.53 -59.18 21.50
N THR A 126 -0.42 -60.03 21.09
CA THR A 126 -1.75 -60.30 21.67
C THR A 126 -1.72 -60.58 23.19
N PRO A 127 -2.63 -60.00 24.00
CA PRO A 127 -2.87 -60.44 25.37
C PRO A 127 -3.79 -61.67 25.42
N VAL A 128 -3.41 -62.63 26.27
CA VAL A 128 -4.13 -63.86 26.67
C VAL A 128 -5.35 -63.51 27.54
N PRO A 129 -6.45 -64.31 27.54
CA PRO A 129 -7.71 -63.91 28.17
C PRO A 129 -7.72 -64.15 29.68
N THR A 130 -8.26 -63.20 30.43
CA THR A 130 -8.57 -63.36 31.86
C THR A 130 -10.09 -63.40 32.08
N THR A 131 -10.51 -64.43 32.81
CA THR A 131 -11.86 -64.83 33.21
C THR A 131 -12.55 -63.77 34.09
N PRO A 132 -13.90 -63.63 34.05
CA PRO A 132 -14.63 -62.59 34.80
C PRO A 132 -15.10 -63.05 36.19
N ALA A 133 -15.08 -62.16 37.18
CA ALA A 133 -15.94 -62.13 38.38
C ALA A 133 -15.62 -60.91 39.28
N PRO A 134 -16.53 -60.45 40.19
CA PRO A 134 -17.98 -60.55 40.22
C PRO A 134 -18.67 -59.16 40.33
N THR A 135 -19.98 -59.14 40.12
CA THR A 135 -20.89 -58.00 40.29
C THR A 135 -20.95 -57.50 41.75
N PRO A 136 -20.84 -56.19 42.01
CA PRO A 136 -21.31 -55.59 43.26
C PRO A 136 -22.77 -55.11 43.16
N VAL A 137 -23.50 -55.45 44.22
CA VAL A 137 -24.91 -55.20 44.58
C VAL A 137 -25.27 -53.70 44.58
N PRO A 138 -26.53 -53.31 44.30
CA PRO A 138 -26.94 -51.91 44.15
C PRO A 138 -26.92 -51.17 45.47
N THR A 139 -26.24 -50.02 45.52
CA THR A 139 -26.30 -49.11 46.65
C THR A 139 -27.04 -47.83 46.25
N THR A 140 -28.25 -47.75 46.79
CA THR A 140 -29.06 -46.59 47.18
C THR A 140 -28.66 -45.18 46.71
N VAL A 141 -29.66 -44.54 46.10
CA VAL A 141 -29.76 -43.14 45.68
C VAL A 141 -29.40 -42.17 46.81
N ALA A 142 -28.51 -41.21 46.49
CA ALA A 142 -28.29 -39.98 47.25
C ALA A 142 -28.87 -38.77 46.48
N PRO A 143 -29.28 -37.70 47.16
CA PRO A 143 -30.44 -36.90 46.78
C PRO A 143 -30.18 -35.84 45.71
N THR A 144 -31.25 -35.50 45.01
CA THR A 144 -31.43 -34.34 44.13
C THR A 144 -30.90 -33.04 44.76
N PRO A 145 -30.02 -32.28 44.08
CA PRO A 145 -29.72 -30.91 44.48
C PRO A 145 -30.98 -30.05 44.39
N ALA A 146 -31.24 -29.30 45.46
CA ALA A 146 -32.33 -28.33 45.56
C ALA A 146 -32.30 -27.30 44.40
N PRO A 147 -33.45 -26.72 44.02
CA PRO A 147 -33.53 -25.77 42.92
C PRO A 147 -32.69 -24.53 43.23
N THR A 148 -31.75 -24.22 42.36
CA THR A 148 -31.00 -22.96 42.42
C THR A 148 -31.97 -21.82 42.13
N THR A 149 -32.26 -21.05 43.17
CA THR A 149 -33.04 -19.82 43.09
C THR A 149 -32.39 -18.86 42.10
N VAL A 150 -33.17 -18.41 41.11
CA VAL A 150 -32.81 -17.34 40.17
C VAL A 150 -32.46 -16.09 40.98
N ALA A 151 -31.21 -15.64 40.91
CA ALA A 151 -30.82 -14.33 41.40
C ALA A 151 -31.45 -13.25 40.51
N PRO A 152 -32.01 -12.17 41.09
CA PRO A 152 -32.80 -11.19 40.36
C PRO A 152 -31.94 -10.33 39.43
N THR A 153 -32.55 -9.97 38.31
CA THR A 153 -32.11 -8.93 37.36
C THR A 153 -31.67 -7.66 38.10
N PRO A 154 -30.50 -7.06 37.80
CA PRO A 154 -30.19 -5.74 38.30
C PRO A 154 -31.06 -4.70 37.58
N VAL A 155 -31.94 -4.08 38.36
CA VAL A 155 -32.64 -2.83 38.05
C VAL A 155 -31.60 -1.69 37.97
N PRO A 156 -31.76 -0.70 37.07
CA PRO A 156 -30.78 0.35 36.87
C PRO A 156 -30.64 1.24 38.11
N THR A 157 -29.47 1.22 38.74
CA THR A 157 -29.15 2.09 39.86
C THR A 157 -28.71 3.46 39.36
N THR A 158 -29.54 4.44 39.69
CA THR A 158 -29.28 5.86 39.66
C THR A 158 -28.15 6.27 40.61
N GLY A 159 -27.31 7.20 40.15
CA GLY A 159 -26.69 8.26 40.96
C GLY A 159 -25.56 7.88 41.93
N PHE A 160 -24.34 8.30 41.58
CA PHE A 160 -23.33 8.74 42.55
C PHE A 160 -22.74 10.09 42.10
N PRO A 161 -22.26 10.92 43.04
CA PRO A 161 -22.50 12.37 43.03
C PRO A 161 -21.53 13.16 42.16
N THR A 162 -22.11 14.16 41.51
CA THR A 162 -21.44 15.32 40.90
C THR A 162 -20.75 16.16 41.99
N PRO A 163 -19.49 16.59 41.83
CA PRO A 163 -18.96 17.71 42.60
C PRO A 163 -19.79 18.96 42.33
N ALA A 164 -20.16 19.69 43.39
CA ALA A 164 -20.96 20.91 43.30
C ALA A 164 -20.32 21.96 42.36
N PRO A 165 -21.13 22.71 41.60
CA PRO A 165 -20.63 23.69 40.65
C PRO A 165 -20.11 24.92 41.40
N THR A 166 -18.87 25.30 41.13
CA THR A 166 -18.45 26.71 41.30
C THR A 166 -19.20 27.52 40.26
N SER A 167 -20.18 28.28 40.72
CA SER A 167 -21.00 29.19 39.93
C SER A 167 -20.18 30.35 39.36
N SER A 168 -20.04 30.38 38.04
CA SER A 168 -20.09 31.56 37.15
C SER A 168 -19.84 31.07 35.72
N GLY A 169 -20.75 31.11 34.76
CA GLY A 169 -22.13 31.57 34.71
C GLY A 169 -22.80 30.98 33.46
N LYS A 170 -24.13 31.07 33.40
CA LYS A 170 -24.94 30.77 32.21
C LYS A 170 -24.37 31.48 30.98
N LEU A 171 -24.19 30.74 29.88
CA LEU A 171 -24.25 31.28 28.53
C LEU A 171 -25.33 30.53 27.74
N HIS A 172 -26.61 30.78 28.08
CA HIS A 172 -27.66 30.64 27.07
C HIS A 172 -27.65 31.93 26.26
N GLY A 173 -26.71 32.03 25.32
CA GLY A 173 -26.50 33.17 24.44
C GLY A 173 -25.22 32.99 23.62
N ASN A 174 -25.21 33.49 22.39
CA ASN A 174 -24.05 33.41 21.49
C ASN A 174 -22.84 34.16 22.11
N PRO A 175 -21.75 33.46 22.47
CA PRO A 175 -20.60 34.05 23.16
C PRO A 175 -19.64 34.79 22.22
N CYS A 176 -19.94 34.87 20.93
CA CYS A 176 -19.04 35.42 19.94
C CYS A 176 -18.74 36.91 20.15
N THR A 177 -17.46 37.24 20.35
CA THR A 177 -16.98 38.63 20.41
C THR A 177 -16.19 39.02 19.17
N THR A 178 -15.51 38.07 18.53
CA THR A 178 -14.55 38.33 17.44
C THR A 178 -14.69 37.26 16.36
N VAL A 179 -14.50 37.64 15.09
CA VAL A 179 -14.50 36.72 13.95
C VAL A 179 -13.38 35.69 14.10
N GLY A 180 -13.67 34.42 13.80
CA GLY A 180 -12.68 33.33 13.80
C GLY A 180 -12.42 32.69 15.17
N GLN A 181 -13.09 33.15 16.23
CA GLN A 181 -13.06 32.52 17.55
C GLN A 181 -14.01 31.32 17.62
N TYR A 182 -13.68 30.37 18.48
CA TYR A 182 -14.52 29.21 18.75
C TYR A 182 -14.77 29.06 20.26
N TYR A 183 -15.99 28.71 20.65
CA TYR A 183 -16.36 28.52 22.05
C TYR A 183 -17.06 27.19 22.25
N ALA A 184 -16.48 26.31 23.06
CA ALA A 184 -17.11 25.04 23.43
C ALA A 184 -18.35 25.29 24.32
N ASP A 185 -19.45 24.59 24.06
CA ASP A 185 -20.60 24.58 24.97
C ASP A 185 -20.43 23.48 26.02
N THR A 186 -19.89 23.86 27.17
CA THR A 186 -19.63 22.97 28.30
C THR A 186 -20.92 22.40 28.91
N SER A 187 -22.08 23.04 28.70
CA SER A 187 -23.37 22.51 29.18
C SER A 187 -23.81 21.25 28.43
N THR A 188 -23.30 21.06 27.20
CA THR A 188 -23.54 19.87 26.37
C THR A 188 -22.42 18.82 26.51
N GLY A 189 -21.53 18.96 27.49
CA GLY A 189 -20.30 18.17 27.55
C GLY A 189 -19.35 18.45 26.38
N CYS A 190 -19.36 19.69 25.86
CA CYS A 190 -18.62 20.13 24.67
C CYS A 190 -19.01 19.40 23.37
N THR A 191 -20.11 18.64 23.33
CA THR A 191 -20.59 18.03 22.07
C THR A 191 -21.08 19.07 21.06
N HIS A 192 -21.26 20.31 21.50
CA HIS A 192 -21.55 21.46 20.65
C HIS A 192 -20.58 22.62 20.90
N PHE A 193 -20.44 23.51 19.92
CA PHE A 193 -19.59 24.69 19.98
C PHE A 193 -20.08 25.81 19.06
N TRP A 194 -19.64 27.03 19.34
CA TRP A 194 -19.87 28.20 18.50
C TRP A 194 -18.67 28.47 17.58
N GLN A 195 -18.92 28.77 16.31
CA GLN A 195 -17.96 29.31 15.37
C GLN A 195 -18.33 30.75 15.02
N CYS A 196 -17.48 31.70 15.40
CA CYS A 196 -17.82 33.12 15.37
C CYS A 196 -17.56 33.78 14.02
N THR A 197 -18.57 34.47 13.51
CA THR A 197 -18.51 35.26 12.26
C THR A 197 -18.61 36.77 12.53
N GLY A 198 -18.82 37.18 13.79
CA GLY A 198 -18.81 38.58 14.23
C GLY A 198 -19.24 38.73 15.70
N PRO A 199 -19.20 39.94 16.28
CA PRO A 199 -19.73 40.20 17.60
C PRO A 199 -21.23 39.87 17.66
N GLY A 200 -21.61 38.93 18.53
CA GLY A 200 -22.98 38.40 18.63
C GLY A 200 -23.43 37.54 17.44
N GLN A 201 -22.56 37.26 16.47
CA GLN A 201 -22.88 36.49 15.25
C GLN A 201 -21.96 35.27 15.12
N GLY A 202 -22.57 34.09 14.97
CA GLY A 202 -21.83 32.83 14.84
C GLY A 202 -22.77 31.65 14.64
N GLY A 203 -22.23 30.56 14.09
CA GLY A 203 -22.94 29.30 13.90
C GLY A 203 -22.77 28.39 15.10
N TYR A 204 -23.89 27.89 15.64
CA TYR A 204 -23.88 26.83 16.65
C TYR A 204 -23.78 25.47 15.95
N LYS A 205 -22.70 24.73 16.21
CA LYS A 205 -22.37 23.47 15.53
C LYS A 205 -22.29 22.33 16.53
N GLN A 206 -22.67 21.14 16.07
CA GLN A 206 -22.54 19.91 16.81
C GLN A 206 -21.32 19.13 16.31
N CYS A 207 -20.53 18.59 17.22
CA CYS A 207 -19.48 17.63 16.90
C CYS A 207 -20.07 16.27 16.52
N VAL A 208 -19.36 15.53 15.68
CA VAL A 208 -19.80 14.19 15.24
C VAL A 208 -20.02 13.28 16.46
N SER A 209 -21.03 12.42 16.41
CA SER A 209 -21.42 11.56 17.53
C SER A 209 -20.22 10.81 18.12
N GLY A 210 -20.02 10.92 19.43
CA GLY A 210 -18.88 10.33 20.15
C GLY A 210 -17.65 11.25 20.31
N THR A 211 -17.68 12.47 19.76
CA THR A 211 -16.61 13.47 19.90
C THR A 211 -17.09 14.72 20.65
N ALA A 212 -16.14 15.50 21.17
CA ALA A 212 -16.38 16.76 21.85
C ALA A 212 -15.42 17.84 21.31
N PHE A 213 -15.82 19.10 21.37
CA PHE A 213 -15.04 20.21 20.87
C PHE A 213 -13.84 20.50 21.77
N ASN A 214 -12.65 20.31 21.21
CA ASN A 214 -11.37 20.59 21.82
C ASN A 214 -10.92 22.01 21.45
N ALA A 215 -11.03 22.92 22.42
CA ALA A 215 -10.65 24.32 22.25
C ALA A 215 -9.13 24.54 22.01
N ALA A 216 -8.27 23.55 22.29
CA ALA A 216 -6.84 23.65 22.03
C ALA A 216 -6.51 23.51 20.53
N CYS A 217 -7.24 22.65 19.81
CA CYS A 217 -7.07 22.47 18.37
C CYS A 217 -8.14 23.20 17.53
N ASN A 218 -9.16 23.78 18.17
CA ASN A 218 -10.38 24.28 17.51
C ASN A 218 -11.06 23.21 16.62
N CYS A 219 -11.11 21.97 17.10
CA CYS A 219 -11.56 20.81 16.34
C CYS A 219 -12.41 19.86 17.22
N CYS A 220 -13.22 19.00 16.59
CA CYS A 220 -13.93 17.93 17.31
C CYS A 220 -12.99 16.74 17.49
N ASP A 221 -12.74 16.36 18.73
CA ASP A 221 -11.77 15.34 19.12
C ASP A 221 -12.42 14.37 20.12
N TYR A 222 -11.81 13.22 20.35
CA TYR A 222 -12.32 12.26 21.33
C TYR A 222 -12.15 12.81 22.74
N PRO A 223 -13.16 12.69 23.63
CA PRO A 223 -13.07 13.16 25.02
C PRO A 223 -11.96 12.49 25.84
N SER A 224 -11.32 11.42 25.33
CA SER A 224 -10.14 10.79 25.92
C SER A 224 -8.84 11.59 25.70
N ASN A 225 -8.81 12.48 24.71
CA ASN A 225 -7.61 13.19 24.29
C ASN A 225 -7.46 14.58 24.95
N PHE A 226 -8.53 15.09 25.57
CA PHE A 226 -8.56 16.41 26.21
C PHE A 226 -9.66 16.51 27.28
N VAL A 227 -9.65 17.58 28.08
CA VAL A 227 -10.68 17.84 29.09
C VAL A 227 -11.61 18.97 28.62
N CYS A 228 -12.89 18.65 28.44
CA CYS A 228 -13.93 19.64 28.13
C CYS A 228 -14.06 20.68 29.26
N GLY A 229 -13.97 21.96 28.91
CA GLY A 229 -14.07 23.09 29.85
C GLY A 229 -12.77 23.45 30.59
N GLY A 230 -11.64 22.81 30.26
CA GLY A 230 -10.34 23.23 30.76
C GLY A 230 -9.93 24.58 30.18
N ALA A 231 -9.64 25.56 31.04
CA ALA A 231 -9.19 26.88 30.61
C ALA A 231 -7.84 26.78 29.87
N THR A 232 -7.76 27.30 28.66
CA THR A 232 -6.49 27.63 28.00
C THR A 232 -5.78 28.75 28.79
N PRO A 233 -4.47 28.66 29.06
CA PRO A 233 -3.71 29.84 29.46
C PRO A 233 -3.69 30.83 28.29
N ALA A 234 -3.97 32.10 28.57
CA ALA A 234 -3.86 33.18 27.61
C ALA A 234 -2.45 33.25 26.97
N PRO A 235 -2.30 33.75 25.73
CA PRO A 235 -0.99 33.89 25.10
C PRO A 235 -0.15 34.90 25.90
N SER A 236 0.94 34.45 26.52
CA SER A 236 1.86 35.35 27.20
C SER A 236 2.65 36.13 26.15
N THR A 237 2.39 37.44 26.08
CA THR A 237 3.28 38.43 25.47
C THR A 237 4.57 38.51 26.29
N GLY A 238 5.64 37.88 25.81
CA GLY A 238 6.94 37.92 26.49
C GLY A 238 8.02 37.21 25.70
N GLY A 239 8.56 37.89 24.68
CA GLY A 239 9.78 37.44 24.01
C GLY A 239 11.00 37.60 24.92
N PRO A 240 11.96 36.67 24.93
CA PRO A 240 13.25 36.92 25.56
C PRO A 240 14.12 37.78 24.66
N THR A 241 14.59 38.89 25.22
CA THR A 241 15.57 39.84 24.69
C THR A 241 16.90 39.13 24.39
N PRO A 242 17.62 39.45 23.29
CA PRO A 242 18.92 38.84 22.99
C PRO A 242 20.04 39.47 23.83
N PRO A 243 21.02 38.69 24.35
CA PRO A 243 22.25 39.25 24.90
C PRO A 243 23.24 39.62 23.77
N PRO A 244 24.18 40.55 24.05
CA PRO A 244 24.86 41.31 23.02
C PRO A 244 25.92 40.50 22.26
N ALA A 245 26.15 40.92 21.02
CA ALA A 245 27.18 40.41 20.14
C ALA A 245 28.59 40.70 20.69
N SER A 246 29.44 39.68 20.68
CA SER A 246 30.89 39.84 20.83
C SER A 246 31.65 38.85 19.95
N THR A 247 32.18 39.42 18.86
CA THR A 247 33.52 39.24 18.29
C THR A 247 34.09 37.83 18.07
N THR A 248 34.31 37.56 16.79
CA THR A 248 35.11 36.50 16.16
C THR A 248 36.55 36.41 16.66
N THR A 249 37.04 35.19 16.89
CA THR A 249 38.43 34.73 16.64
C THR A 249 38.41 33.20 16.50
N PRO A 250 39.16 32.58 15.55
CA PRO A 250 39.00 31.17 15.21
C PRO A 250 39.82 30.24 16.12
N ALA A 251 39.24 29.09 16.47
CA ALA A 251 39.91 28.00 17.18
C ALA A 251 40.48 26.96 16.18
N PRO A 252 41.58 26.26 16.53
CA PRO A 252 42.39 25.49 15.59
C PRO A 252 41.87 24.06 15.36
N SER A 253 42.36 23.50 14.25
CA SER A 253 42.16 22.13 13.76
C SER A 253 42.37 21.04 14.83
N ALA A 254 41.42 20.10 14.93
CA ALA A 254 41.58 18.83 15.64
C ALA A 254 40.73 17.70 15.02
N THR A 255 41.45 16.69 14.52
CA THR A 255 41.26 15.22 14.49
C THR A 255 39.86 14.56 14.36
N PRO A 256 39.71 13.45 13.58
CA PRO A 256 38.44 12.75 13.38
C PRO A 256 38.13 11.75 14.51
N GLY A 257 36.90 11.79 15.05
CA GLY A 257 36.38 10.74 15.92
C GLY A 257 35.01 11.02 16.54
N ALA A 258 34.14 10.00 16.49
CA ALA A 258 32.83 9.82 17.13
C ALA A 258 31.58 10.33 16.37
N THR A 259 30.86 9.37 15.78
CA THR A 259 29.47 9.47 15.34
C THR A 259 28.54 9.74 16.55
N PRO A 260 27.56 10.65 16.47
CA PRO A 260 26.59 10.85 17.55
C PRO A 260 25.71 9.60 17.76
N PRO A 261 25.24 9.33 19.00
CA PRO A 261 24.35 8.22 19.26
C PRO A 261 22.97 8.49 18.64
N VAL A 262 22.46 7.50 17.90
CA VAL A 262 21.11 7.50 17.35
C VAL A 262 20.12 7.39 18.52
N THR A 263 19.32 8.43 18.73
CA THR A 263 18.18 8.36 19.66
C THR A 263 17.20 7.28 19.15
N PRO A 264 16.81 6.29 19.96
CA PRO A 264 15.87 5.26 19.52
C PRO A 264 14.51 5.91 19.21
N THR A 265 14.04 5.69 17.98
CA THR A 265 12.69 6.05 17.53
C THR A 265 11.65 5.42 18.47
N PRO A 266 10.59 6.15 18.88
CA PRO A 266 9.54 5.58 19.72
C PRO A 266 8.97 4.33 19.05
N THR A 267 9.09 3.19 19.72
CA THR A 267 8.47 1.94 19.25
C THR A 267 6.96 2.11 19.35
N GLY A 268 6.24 1.91 18.23
CA GLY A 268 4.80 2.10 18.14
C GLY A 268 4.01 1.28 19.16
N ALA A 269 2.81 1.75 19.50
CA ALA A 269 1.95 1.06 20.46
C ALA A 269 1.65 -0.38 20.01
N PRO A 270 1.72 -1.39 20.91
CA PRO A 270 1.46 -2.78 20.57
C PRO A 270 0.09 -2.95 19.90
N GLY A 271 0.02 -3.72 18.82
CA GLY A 271 -1.23 -3.97 18.08
C GLY A 271 -1.64 -2.84 17.11
N THR A 272 -0.78 -1.85 16.87
CA THR A 272 -1.01 -0.81 15.84
C THR A 272 -0.05 -0.99 14.67
N VAL A 273 -0.42 -0.43 13.50
CA VAL A 273 0.42 -0.47 12.29
C VAL A 273 1.81 0.13 12.52
N SER A 274 1.92 1.11 13.43
CA SER A 274 3.18 1.79 13.78
C SER A 274 4.22 0.87 14.44
N ALA A 275 3.81 -0.29 14.95
CA ALA A 275 4.73 -1.31 15.47
C ALA A 275 5.49 -2.04 14.34
N TYR A 276 4.96 -2.03 13.12
CA TYR A 276 5.51 -2.76 11.97
C TYR A 276 6.01 -1.85 10.85
N PHE A 277 5.58 -0.59 10.84
CA PHE A 277 5.92 0.40 9.84
C PHE A 277 6.04 1.78 10.46
N THR A 278 7.27 2.22 10.64
CA THR A 278 7.63 3.46 11.34
C THR A 278 7.60 4.67 10.39
N SER A 279 7.66 5.87 10.95
CA SER A 279 7.81 7.10 10.14
C SER A 279 9.11 7.11 9.32
N ALA A 280 10.18 6.44 9.81
CA ALA A 280 11.42 6.28 9.07
C ALA A 280 11.25 5.34 7.86
N ASP A 281 10.52 4.22 8.03
CA ASP A 281 10.19 3.32 6.93
C ASP A 281 9.34 4.04 5.88
N PHE A 282 8.34 4.83 6.31
CA PHE A 282 7.51 5.66 5.42
C PHE A 282 8.36 6.64 4.62
N ALA A 283 9.29 7.35 5.26
CA ALA A 283 10.21 8.25 4.56
C ALA A 283 11.10 7.51 3.55
N GLN A 284 11.55 6.28 3.86
CA GLN A 284 12.33 5.47 2.93
C GLN A 284 11.50 4.90 1.76
N PHE A 285 10.22 4.61 1.98
CA PHE A 285 9.32 4.16 0.93
C PHE A 285 9.07 5.28 -0.08
N PHE A 286 8.84 6.50 0.39
CA PHE A 286 8.36 7.64 -0.37
C PHE A 286 9.40 8.77 -0.46
N LEU A 287 10.62 8.45 -0.91
CA LEU A 287 11.75 9.39 -0.93
C LEU A 287 11.44 10.70 -1.67
N HIS A 288 10.69 10.61 -2.78
CA HIS A 288 10.43 11.75 -3.68
C HIS A 288 9.00 12.27 -3.66
N MET A 289 8.12 11.75 -2.79
CA MET A 289 6.71 12.16 -2.70
C MET A 289 6.52 13.68 -2.53
N ASN A 290 7.49 14.35 -1.88
CA ASN A 290 7.44 15.79 -1.63
C ASN A 290 8.31 16.62 -2.59
N ASP A 291 8.87 15.99 -3.63
CA ASP A 291 9.68 16.70 -4.62
C ASP A 291 8.85 17.73 -5.38
N ALA A 292 9.50 18.78 -5.85
CA ALA A 292 8.84 19.87 -6.58
C ALA A 292 8.15 19.39 -7.88
N ALA A 293 8.61 18.27 -8.44
CA ALA A 293 8.03 17.65 -9.62
C ALA A 293 6.71 16.89 -9.34
N CYS A 294 6.43 16.57 -8.08
CA CYS A 294 5.21 15.87 -7.69
C CYS A 294 4.03 16.81 -7.54
N HIS A 295 2.89 16.35 -8.04
CA HIS A 295 1.63 17.03 -7.90
C HIS A 295 1.15 16.92 -6.46
N HIS A 296 0.61 18.02 -5.93
CA HIS A 296 0.08 18.08 -4.57
C HIS A 296 1.05 17.60 -3.47
N ARG A 297 2.36 17.84 -3.66
CA ARG A 297 3.42 17.58 -2.66
C ARG A 297 3.06 18.11 -1.26
N ASN A 298 3.52 17.42 -0.22
CA ASN A 298 3.21 17.67 1.19
C ASN A 298 1.76 17.37 1.62
N PHE A 299 0.94 16.74 0.77
CA PHE A 299 -0.40 16.30 1.13
C PHE A 299 -0.40 15.04 2.00
N TYR A 300 0.27 13.98 1.55
CA TYR A 300 0.32 12.71 2.28
C TYR A 300 1.33 12.78 3.43
N THR A 301 0.89 12.44 4.64
CA THR A 301 1.73 12.39 5.83
C THR A 301 1.63 11.02 6.52
N TYR A 302 2.69 10.65 7.25
CA TYR A 302 2.71 9.44 8.06
C TYR A 302 1.62 9.47 9.14
N ASP A 303 1.41 10.60 9.81
CA ASP A 303 0.39 10.74 10.85
C ASP A 303 -1.02 10.55 10.29
N ALA A 304 -1.29 11.07 9.08
CA ALA A 304 -2.57 10.84 8.41
C ALA A 304 -2.77 9.36 8.06
N PHE A 305 -1.71 8.67 7.61
CA PHE A 305 -1.74 7.23 7.37
C PHE A 305 -2.03 6.44 8.66
N VAL A 306 -1.30 6.69 9.75
CA VAL A 306 -1.51 6.00 11.04
C VAL A 306 -2.91 6.26 11.57
N THR A 307 -3.39 7.50 11.48
CA THR A 307 -4.75 7.88 11.86
C THR A 307 -5.79 7.13 11.04
N ALA A 308 -5.63 7.08 9.71
CA ALA A 308 -6.55 6.34 8.84
C ALA A 308 -6.51 4.83 9.14
N ALA A 309 -5.33 4.23 9.27
CA ALA A 309 -5.15 2.82 9.59
C ALA A 309 -5.81 2.42 10.91
N SER A 310 -5.80 3.31 11.92
CA SER A 310 -6.48 3.05 13.20
C SER A 310 -8.00 2.85 13.08
N ALA A 311 -8.62 3.33 12.00
CA ALA A 311 -10.04 3.13 11.72
C ALA A 311 -10.38 1.75 11.13
N PHE A 312 -9.38 0.95 10.75
CA PHE A 312 -9.57 -0.36 10.12
C PHE A 312 -8.85 -1.44 10.92
N SER A 313 -9.57 -2.03 11.86
CA SER A 313 -9.05 -3.14 12.67
C SER A 313 -8.49 -4.26 11.80
N GLY A 314 -7.27 -4.69 12.08
CA GLY A 314 -6.62 -5.80 11.39
C GLY A 314 -5.72 -5.39 10.23
N PHE A 315 -5.87 -4.19 9.66
CA PHE A 315 -4.94 -3.72 8.62
C PHE A 315 -3.50 -3.66 9.17
N GLY A 316 -2.60 -4.42 8.55
CA GLY A 316 -1.19 -4.53 8.96
C GLY A 316 -1.00 -5.08 10.38
N THR A 317 -2.02 -5.71 10.98
CA THR A 317 -2.02 -6.11 12.40
C THR A 317 -2.76 -7.42 12.67
N SER A 318 -3.47 -7.99 11.70
CA SER A 318 -4.34 -9.16 11.91
C SER A 318 -3.59 -10.48 12.06
N SER A 319 -2.35 -10.57 11.59
CA SER A 319 -1.56 -11.80 11.68
C SER A 319 -0.78 -11.87 13.00
N ALA A 320 -0.71 -13.07 13.58
CA ALA A 320 0.22 -13.37 14.67
C ALA A 320 1.69 -13.32 14.22
N SER A 321 1.95 -13.34 12.90
CA SER A 321 3.29 -13.22 12.32
C SER A 321 3.61 -11.75 11.98
N PRO A 322 4.58 -11.11 12.66
CA PRO A 322 5.07 -9.78 12.28
C PRO A 322 5.52 -9.70 10.81
N THR A 323 6.04 -10.80 10.27
CA THR A 323 6.44 -10.89 8.86
C THR A 323 5.25 -10.71 7.92
N ILE A 324 4.11 -11.36 8.21
CA ILE A 324 2.90 -11.22 7.38
C ILE A 324 2.32 -9.80 7.49
N ASN A 325 2.31 -9.22 8.69
CA ASN A 325 1.86 -7.83 8.89
C ASN A 325 2.70 -6.84 8.08
N LYS A 326 4.04 -6.97 8.11
CA LYS A 326 4.95 -6.17 7.28
C LYS A 326 4.77 -6.42 5.79
N GLN A 327 4.56 -7.67 5.39
CA GLN A 327 4.35 -8.05 4.00
C GLN A 327 3.04 -7.46 3.45
N GLU A 328 1.98 -7.46 4.24
CA GLU A 328 0.73 -6.78 3.89
C GLU A 328 0.96 -5.28 3.69
N ILE A 329 1.63 -4.61 4.64
CA ILE A 329 1.92 -3.17 4.55
C ILE A 329 2.75 -2.88 3.29
N ALA A 330 3.80 -3.66 3.02
CA ALA A 330 4.61 -3.52 1.82
C ALA A 330 3.79 -3.72 0.54
N ALA A 331 2.86 -4.68 0.52
CA ALA A 331 2.00 -4.94 -0.64
C ALA A 331 0.98 -3.81 -0.86
N PHE A 332 0.34 -3.33 0.20
CA PHE A 332 -0.56 -2.18 0.15
C PHE A 332 0.17 -0.94 -0.39
N MET A 333 1.31 -0.60 0.21
CA MET A 333 2.15 0.52 -0.24
C MET A 333 2.64 0.30 -1.68
N GLY A 334 2.97 -0.93 -2.06
CA GLY A 334 3.42 -1.24 -3.42
C GLY A 334 2.35 -0.95 -4.47
N GLN A 335 1.11 -1.34 -4.17
CA GLN A 335 -0.02 -1.10 -5.07
C GLN A 335 -0.34 0.38 -5.19
N ILE A 336 -0.48 1.10 -4.06
CA ILE A 336 -0.81 2.53 -4.10
C ILE A 336 0.31 3.37 -4.73
N SER A 337 1.57 2.96 -4.59
CA SER A 337 2.69 3.65 -5.24
C SER A 337 2.64 3.54 -6.75
N HIS A 338 2.20 2.41 -7.29
CA HIS A 338 1.96 2.29 -8.72
C HIS A 338 0.84 3.21 -9.18
N GLU A 339 -0.31 3.21 -8.49
CA GLU A 339 -1.46 4.08 -8.82
C GLU A 339 -1.11 5.58 -8.84
N THR A 340 -0.07 5.96 -8.11
CA THR A 340 0.32 7.36 -7.88
C THR A 340 1.74 7.67 -8.33
N THR A 341 2.33 6.81 -9.15
CA THR A 341 3.75 6.86 -9.49
C THR A 341 4.10 8.11 -10.31
N GLY A 342 5.16 8.79 -9.90
CA GLY A 342 5.87 9.77 -10.73
C GLY A 342 7.18 9.23 -11.29
N GLY A 343 7.43 7.93 -11.15
CA GLY A 343 8.70 7.30 -11.52
C GLY A 343 8.91 7.17 -13.02
N TRP A 344 10.16 7.26 -13.44
CA TRP A 344 10.61 6.95 -14.80
C TRP A 344 11.91 6.14 -14.75
N ALA A 345 12.30 5.54 -15.89
CA ALA A 345 13.40 4.56 -15.93
C ALA A 345 14.75 5.07 -15.39
N SER A 346 15.02 6.38 -15.48
CA SER A 346 16.24 7.02 -15.00
C SER A 346 15.99 7.99 -13.83
N ALA A 347 14.88 7.80 -13.10
CA ALA A 347 14.56 8.65 -11.97
C ALA A 347 15.63 8.53 -10.86
N PRO A 348 15.93 9.63 -10.15
CA PRO A 348 16.74 9.58 -8.93
C PRO A 348 16.27 8.47 -8.00
N ASP A 349 17.21 7.68 -7.48
CA ASP A 349 16.97 6.54 -6.60
C ASP A 349 16.08 5.41 -7.19
N GLY A 350 15.89 5.43 -8.52
CA GLY A 350 15.15 4.44 -9.30
C GLY A 350 13.66 4.76 -9.43
N PRO A 351 12.92 4.12 -10.36
CA PRO A 351 11.50 4.40 -10.55
C PRO A 351 10.64 4.09 -9.33
N TYR A 352 11.07 3.15 -8.48
CA TYR A 352 10.27 2.64 -7.36
C TYR A 352 10.41 3.45 -6.04
N SER A 353 11.01 4.64 -6.10
CA SER A 353 11.07 5.61 -4.99
C SER A 353 10.11 6.80 -5.17
N TRP A 354 9.29 6.77 -6.23
CA TRP A 354 8.44 7.88 -6.70
C TRP A 354 6.93 7.63 -6.54
N GLY A 355 6.54 6.78 -5.59
CA GLY A 355 5.13 6.59 -5.22
C GLY A 355 4.56 7.82 -4.52
N LEU A 356 3.23 7.97 -4.53
CA LEU A 356 2.50 9.11 -3.97
C LEU A 356 2.88 10.47 -4.58
N CYS A 357 3.33 10.48 -5.84
CA CYS A 357 3.68 11.70 -6.56
C CYS A 357 2.47 12.38 -7.21
N PHE A 358 1.37 11.64 -7.38
CA PHE A 358 0.07 12.13 -7.82
C PHE A 358 -1.03 11.73 -6.85
N ASP A 359 -2.09 12.51 -6.79
CA ASP A 359 -3.27 12.25 -5.97
C ASP A 359 -4.58 12.30 -6.75
N GLU A 360 -4.59 12.79 -7.99
CA GLU A 360 -5.76 12.88 -8.86
C GLU A 360 -5.41 12.50 -10.30
N GLU A 361 -6.31 11.76 -10.94
CA GLU A 361 -6.19 11.37 -12.35
C GLU A 361 -6.42 12.57 -13.27
N ALA A 362 -5.48 12.83 -14.19
CA ALA A 362 -5.65 13.83 -15.23
C ALA A 362 -6.55 13.30 -16.37
N THR A 363 -7.86 13.53 -16.29
CA THR A 363 -8.84 12.97 -17.22
C THR A 363 -10.07 13.86 -17.43
N SER A 364 -10.72 13.69 -18.59
CA SER A 364 -12.04 14.26 -18.88
C SER A 364 -13.18 13.25 -18.76
N VAL A 365 -12.85 11.98 -18.48
CA VAL A 365 -13.85 10.93 -18.30
C VAL A 365 -14.58 11.15 -16.97
N PRO A 366 -15.93 11.12 -16.94
CA PRO A 366 -16.68 11.38 -15.71
C PRO A 366 -16.72 10.18 -14.75
N TYR A 367 -16.33 8.99 -15.21
CA TYR A 367 -16.40 7.74 -14.44
C TYR A 367 -17.78 7.53 -13.80
N CYS A 368 -18.83 7.70 -14.61
CA CYS A 368 -20.20 7.54 -14.19
C CYS A 368 -20.82 6.33 -14.89
N ALA A 369 -21.19 5.31 -14.12
CA ALA A 369 -22.06 4.22 -14.53
C ALA A 369 -23.35 4.33 -13.69
N ALA A 370 -24.27 5.19 -14.15
CA ALA A 370 -25.50 5.47 -13.42
C ALA A 370 -26.38 4.22 -13.31
N SER A 371 -26.85 3.95 -12.09
CA SER A 371 -27.84 2.92 -11.78
C SER A 371 -28.76 3.43 -10.67
N ALA A 372 -29.82 2.66 -10.35
CA ALA A 372 -30.73 3.02 -9.26
C ALA A 372 -29.99 3.13 -7.91
N ASP A 373 -29.07 2.22 -7.64
CA ASP A 373 -28.32 2.17 -6.36
C ASP A 373 -27.13 3.13 -6.33
N TYR A 374 -26.57 3.43 -7.51
CA TYR A 374 -25.42 4.30 -7.70
C TYR A 374 -25.74 5.38 -8.73
N PRO A 375 -26.49 6.44 -8.35
CA PRO A 375 -26.71 7.57 -9.22
C PRO A 375 -25.40 8.36 -9.44
N CYS A 376 -25.41 9.27 -10.41
CA CYS A 376 -24.33 10.23 -10.61
C CYS A 376 -24.87 11.64 -10.40
N ALA A 377 -24.17 12.45 -9.60
CA ALA A 377 -24.53 13.85 -9.40
C ALA A 377 -24.21 14.66 -10.67
N PRO A 378 -25.11 15.54 -11.13
CA PRO A 378 -24.88 16.37 -12.32
C PRO A 378 -23.60 17.20 -12.23
N GLY A 379 -22.79 17.17 -13.29
CA GLY A 379 -21.56 17.97 -13.38
C GLY A 379 -20.38 17.47 -12.54
N LEU A 380 -20.51 16.36 -11.80
CA LEU A 380 -19.41 15.77 -11.04
C LEU A 380 -18.75 14.63 -11.82
N SER A 381 -17.47 14.40 -11.51
CA SER A 381 -16.68 13.27 -12.01
C SER A 381 -16.13 12.45 -10.85
N TYR A 382 -16.14 11.14 -11.02
CA TYR A 382 -15.66 10.13 -10.08
C TYR A 382 -14.37 9.48 -10.58
N HIS A 383 -13.50 10.25 -11.23
CA HIS A 383 -12.17 9.77 -11.66
C HIS A 383 -11.25 9.44 -10.50
N GLY A 384 -10.09 8.86 -10.79
CA GLY A 384 -9.13 8.40 -9.80
C GLY A 384 -8.72 9.49 -8.83
N ARG A 385 -8.90 9.25 -7.52
CA ARG A 385 -8.38 10.11 -6.45
C ARG A 385 -7.77 9.31 -5.30
N GLY A 386 -6.82 9.93 -4.63
CA GLY A 386 -6.13 9.38 -3.47
C GLY A 386 -5.19 8.23 -3.82
N PRO A 387 -4.66 7.52 -2.80
CA PRO A 387 -3.61 6.54 -2.99
C PRO A 387 -4.00 5.33 -3.84
N ILE A 388 -5.26 4.89 -3.79
CA ILE A 388 -5.74 3.75 -4.60
C ILE A 388 -6.37 4.20 -5.92
N GLN A 389 -6.30 5.50 -6.27
CA GLN A 389 -7.00 6.08 -7.41
C GLN A 389 -8.47 5.64 -7.46
N LEU A 390 -9.19 5.82 -6.34
CA LEU A 390 -10.61 5.43 -6.20
C LEU A 390 -11.39 6.04 -7.36
N SER A 391 -12.03 5.18 -8.15
CA SER A 391 -12.70 5.56 -9.40
C SER A 391 -14.11 4.99 -9.44
N TRP A 392 -15.00 5.64 -10.19
CA TRP A 392 -16.41 5.32 -10.40
C TRP A 392 -17.37 5.62 -9.24
N ASN A 393 -18.54 6.16 -9.59
CA ASN A 393 -19.65 6.44 -8.67
C ASN A 393 -20.02 5.25 -7.77
N TYR A 394 -20.02 4.04 -8.32
CA TYR A 394 -20.34 2.82 -7.56
C TYR A 394 -19.27 2.41 -6.54
N ASN A 395 -18.07 2.99 -6.57
CA ASN A 395 -17.05 2.83 -5.52
C ASN A 395 -17.06 4.01 -4.55
N TYR A 396 -17.16 5.24 -5.06
CA TYR A 396 -17.21 6.44 -4.22
C TYR A 396 -18.37 6.43 -3.23
N ILE A 397 -19.59 6.08 -3.68
CA ILE A 397 -20.80 6.10 -2.85
C ILE A 397 -20.68 5.15 -1.64
N PRO A 398 -20.42 3.83 -1.82
CA PRO A 398 -20.29 2.94 -0.68
C PRO A 398 -19.06 3.26 0.18
N THR A 399 -17.95 3.70 -0.41
CA THR A 399 -16.76 4.13 0.36
C THR A 399 -17.10 5.30 1.27
N GLY A 400 -17.74 6.35 0.72
CA GLY A 400 -18.16 7.52 1.48
C GLY A 400 -19.09 7.18 2.64
N ARG A 401 -20.07 6.30 2.41
CA ARG A 401 -20.95 5.77 3.47
C ARG A 401 -20.17 5.05 4.57
N ALA A 402 -19.13 4.29 4.21
CA ALA A 402 -18.36 3.51 5.17
C ALA A 402 -17.39 4.36 6.00
N ILE A 403 -16.76 5.38 5.40
CA ILE A 403 -15.68 6.13 6.06
C ILE A 403 -16.05 7.56 6.47
N GLY A 404 -17.28 8.00 6.17
CA GLY A 404 -17.87 9.25 6.67
C GLY A 404 -17.69 10.48 5.79
N PHE A 405 -17.76 10.35 4.45
CA PHE A 405 -17.85 11.49 3.52
C PHE A 405 -18.96 11.31 2.48
N ASP A 406 -19.41 12.39 1.84
CA ASP A 406 -20.41 12.32 0.77
C ASP A 406 -19.75 11.92 -0.57
N GLY A 407 -19.69 10.62 -0.81
CA GLY A 407 -19.16 10.06 -2.06
C GLY A 407 -20.00 10.35 -3.31
N LEU A 408 -21.26 10.78 -3.18
CA LEU A 408 -22.11 11.11 -4.33
C LEU A 408 -21.92 12.56 -4.75
N ASN A 409 -22.07 13.50 -3.81
CA ASN A 409 -22.10 14.93 -4.10
C ASN A 409 -20.79 15.66 -3.77
N SER A 410 -19.81 14.98 -3.14
CA SER A 410 -18.52 15.58 -2.78
C SER A 410 -17.34 14.62 -3.00
N PRO A 411 -17.16 14.05 -4.22
CA PRO A 411 -16.05 13.15 -4.51
C PRO A 411 -14.67 13.82 -4.35
N GLY A 412 -14.58 15.15 -4.48
CA GLY A 412 -13.36 15.92 -4.21
C GLY A 412 -12.93 15.95 -2.74
N ALA A 413 -13.77 15.50 -1.79
CA ALA A 413 -13.40 15.38 -0.38
C ALA A 413 -12.16 14.48 -0.18
N VAL A 414 -11.92 13.54 -1.09
CA VAL A 414 -10.72 12.67 -1.09
C VAL A 414 -9.42 13.48 -1.17
N LEU A 415 -9.42 14.66 -1.79
CA LEU A 415 -8.22 15.51 -1.95
C LEU A 415 -8.17 16.66 -0.94
N ALA A 416 -9.25 16.86 -0.16
CA ALA A 416 -9.32 17.93 0.82
C ALA A 416 -8.71 17.53 2.17
N ASP A 417 -8.69 16.23 2.49
CA ASP A 417 -8.20 15.70 3.76
C ASP A 417 -7.34 14.44 3.54
N PRO A 418 -6.05 14.44 3.93
CA PRO A 418 -5.18 13.28 3.74
C PRO A 418 -5.62 12.07 4.56
N VAL A 419 -6.31 12.25 5.69
CA VAL A 419 -6.86 11.10 6.45
C VAL A 419 -7.97 10.43 5.63
N THR A 420 -8.87 11.21 5.03
CA THR A 420 -9.90 10.69 4.12
C THR A 420 -9.27 10.01 2.91
N ALA A 421 -8.23 10.58 2.30
CA ALA A 421 -7.50 9.95 1.19
C ALA A 421 -6.94 8.58 1.57
N TRP A 422 -6.27 8.46 2.71
CA TRP A 422 -5.78 7.18 3.19
C TRP A 422 -6.89 6.19 3.52
N LYS A 423 -7.99 6.68 4.12
CA LYS A 423 -9.15 5.83 4.43
C LYS A 423 -9.80 5.24 3.19
N THR A 424 -9.84 5.95 2.04
CA THR A 424 -10.40 5.36 0.81
C THR A 424 -9.56 4.17 0.35
N ALA A 425 -8.24 4.29 0.37
CA ALA A 425 -7.32 3.23 -0.03
C ALA A 425 -7.39 2.02 0.91
N ILE A 426 -7.38 2.25 2.23
CA ILE A 426 -7.46 1.16 3.20
C ILE A 426 -8.85 0.51 3.17
N TYR A 427 -9.93 1.28 3.00
CA TYR A 427 -11.27 0.71 2.81
C TYR A 427 -11.33 -0.22 1.60
N PHE A 428 -10.83 0.23 0.45
CA PHE A 428 -10.76 -0.63 -0.75
C PHE A 428 -9.97 -1.91 -0.47
N TRP A 429 -8.80 -1.79 0.17
CA TRP A 429 -7.93 -2.91 0.51
C TRP A 429 -8.59 -3.96 1.42
N MET A 430 -9.40 -3.49 2.38
CA MET A 430 -10.04 -4.32 3.40
C MET A 430 -11.38 -4.90 2.95
N THR A 431 -11.99 -4.39 1.88
CA THR A 431 -13.39 -4.69 1.53
C THR A 431 -13.48 -5.68 0.36
N PRO A 432 -14.11 -6.85 0.53
CA PRO A 432 -14.44 -7.74 -0.59
C PRO A 432 -15.54 -7.15 -1.47
N ALA A 433 -15.53 -7.46 -2.76
CA ALA A 433 -16.49 -6.92 -3.72
C ALA A 433 -16.92 -7.98 -4.75
N GLY A 434 -18.20 -8.39 -4.70
CA GLY A 434 -18.72 -9.42 -5.61
C GLY A 434 -17.97 -10.75 -5.46
N ASN A 435 -17.38 -11.23 -6.55
CA ASN A 435 -16.54 -12.44 -6.56
C ASN A 435 -15.07 -12.18 -6.17
N LYS A 436 -14.68 -10.93 -5.91
CA LYS A 436 -13.33 -10.56 -5.47
C LYS A 436 -13.22 -10.66 -3.95
N PRO A 437 -12.24 -11.41 -3.40
CA PRO A 437 -11.92 -11.29 -1.98
C PRO A 437 -11.29 -9.93 -1.69
N SER A 438 -11.13 -9.56 -0.41
CA SER A 438 -10.35 -8.38 -0.07
C SER A 438 -8.85 -8.62 -0.29
N CYS A 439 -8.11 -7.58 -0.67
CA CYS A 439 -6.66 -7.63 -0.77
C CYS A 439 -6.03 -8.04 0.57
N HIS A 440 -6.58 -7.54 1.68
CA HIS A 440 -6.24 -7.95 3.04
C HIS A 440 -6.26 -9.47 3.23
N ALA A 441 -7.39 -10.11 2.89
CA ALA A 441 -7.55 -11.55 3.07
C ALA A 441 -6.56 -12.34 2.20
N VAL A 442 -6.23 -11.86 1.00
CA VAL A 442 -5.20 -12.50 0.15
C VAL A 442 -3.82 -12.41 0.80
N MET A 443 -3.40 -11.22 1.24
CA MET A 443 -2.05 -11.01 1.76
C MET A 443 -1.83 -11.61 3.16
N THR A 444 -2.90 -11.79 3.94
CA THR A 444 -2.82 -12.36 5.31
C THR A 444 -3.13 -13.85 5.36
N GLY A 445 -3.46 -14.48 4.22
CA GLY A 445 -3.81 -15.89 4.15
C GLY A 445 -5.25 -16.21 4.60
N GLY A 446 -6.11 -15.20 4.75
CA GLY A 446 -7.53 -15.34 5.05
C GLY A 446 -8.41 -15.72 3.86
N TRP A 447 -7.86 -15.77 2.64
CA TRP A 447 -8.58 -16.20 1.44
C TRP A 447 -8.11 -17.57 0.95
N THR A 448 -9.06 -18.48 0.78
CA THR A 448 -8.86 -19.77 0.12
C THR A 448 -9.51 -19.73 -1.26
N PRO A 449 -8.75 -19.96 -2.36
CA PRO A 449 -9.31 -19.97 -3.71
C PRO A 449 -10.44 -20.99 -3.85
N SER A 450 -11.52 -20.59 -4.51
CA SER A 450 -12.58 -21.51 -4.91
C SER A 450 -12.13 -22.41 -6.08
N ALA A 451 -12.95 -23.41 -6.43
CA ALA A 451 -12.71 -24.22 -7.63
C ALA A 451 -12.70 -23.35 -8.92
N ALA A 452 -13.52 -22.30 -8.98
CA ALA A 452 -13.53 -21.36 -10.09
C ALA A 452 -12.26 -20.51 -10.14
N ASP A 453 -11.71 -20.12 -8.99
CA ASP A 453 -10.44 -19.40 -8.90
C ASP A 453 -9.27 -20.27 -9.34
N ALA A 454 -9.24 -21.53 -8.90
CA ALA A 454 -8.24 -22.50 -9.32
C ALA A 454 -8.28 -22.72 -10.85
N ALA A 455 -9.48 -22.89 -11.44
CA ALA A 455 -9.65 -23.01 -12.89
C ALA A 455 -9.23 -21.74 -13.65
N ALA A 456 -9.38 -20.58 -13.02
CA ALA A 456 -8.93 -19.28 -13.51
C ALA A 456 -7.44 -18.99 -13.22
N ASN A 457 -6.70 -19.94 -12.63
CA ASN A 457 -5.31 -19.81 -12.21
C ASN A 457 -5.07 -18.68 -11.19
N ARG A 458 -6.10 -18.25 -10.45
CA ARG A 458 -5.98 -17.27 -9.37
C ARG A 458 -5.51 -17.95 -8.09
N VAL A 459 -4.23 -17.76 -7.78
CA VAL A 459 -3.55 -18.37 -6.63
C VAL A 459 -3.11 -17.31 -5.61
N PRO A 460 -3.09 -17.59 -4.30
CA PRO A 460 -2.77 -16.58 -3.29
C PRO A 460 -1.40 -15.93 -3.54
N GLY A 461 -1.36 -14.61 -3.46
CA GLY A 461 -0.17 -13.81 -3.69
C GLY A 461 -0.47 -12.44 -4.29
N PHE A 462 0.58 -11.64 -4.47
CA PHE A 462 0.50 -10.26 -4.94
C PHE A 462 -0.14 -10.12 -6.34
N GLY A 463 0.00 -11.14 -7.20
CA GLY A 463 -0.64 -11.15 -8.51
C GLY A 463 -2.17 -11.12 -8.42
N VAL A 464 -2.77 -11.89 -7.50
CA VAL A 464 -4.24 -11.83 -7.28
C VAL A 464 -4.66 -10.48 -6.73
N VAL A 465 -3.83 -9.82 -5.91
CA VAL A 465 -4.08 -8.45 -5.46
C VAL A 465 -4.14 -7.47 -6.64
N THR A 466 -3.18 -7.55 -7.58
CA THR A 466 -3.24 -6.78 -8.83
C THR A 466 -4.50 -7.10 -9.64
N ASN A 467 -4.92 -8.37 -9.67
CA ASN A 467 -6.14 -8.79 -10.36
C ASN A 467 -7.41 -8.18 -9.73
N ILE A 468 -7.47 -8.12 -8.40
CA ILE A 468 -8.57 -7.46 -7.66
C ILE A 468 -8.65 -5.97 -8.05
N ILE A 469 -7.51 -5.28 -8.04
CA ILE A 469 -7.40 -3.84 -8.28
C ILE A 469 -7.72 -3.50 -9.74
N ASN A 470 -7.04 -4.12 -10.71
CA ASN A 470 -7.18 -3.75 -12.12
C ASN A 470 -7.03 -4.92 -13.12
N GLY A 471 -7.45 -6.12 -12.73
CA GLY A 471 -7.21 -7.33 -13.51
C GLY A 471 -7.79 -7.33 -14.92
N GLY A 472 -8.93 -6.67 -15.14
CA GLY A 472 -9.55 -6.58 -16.48
C GLY A 472 -8.67 -5.86 -17.52
N LEU A 473 -7.73 -5.02 -17.07
CA LEU A 473 -6.76 -4.31 -17.90
C LEU A 473 -5.36 -4.92 -17.82
N GLU A 474 -4.98 -5.48 -16.66
CA GLU A 474 -3.58 -5.81 -16.37
C GLU A 474 -3.25 -7.31 -16.30
N CYS A 475 -4.25 -8.20 -16.28
CA CYS A 475 -4.05 -9.63 -16.07
C CYS A 475 -4.57 -10.48 -17.26
N GLY A 476 -4.04 -11.70 -17.37
CA GLY A 476 -4.54 -12.74 -18.30
C GLY A 476 -3.64 -13.06 -19.49
N ALA A 477 -3.70 -14.33 -19.90
CA ALA A 477 -2.85 -14.87 -20.96
C ALA A 477 -3.14 -14.18 -22.30
N GLY A 478 -2.09 -13.61 -22.92
CA GLY A 478 -2.20 -12.86 -24.17
C GLY A 478 -2.37 -11.34 -23.99
N ARG A 479 -2.40 -10.84 -22.76
CA ARG A 479 -2.26 -9.42 -22.42
C ARG A 479 -1.09 -9.20 -21.45
N PRO A 480 0.17 -9.46 -21.87
CA PRO A 480 1.30 -9.15 -21.02
C PRO A 480 1.32 -7.63 -20.82
N ASN A 481 0.91 -7.19 -19.62
CA ASN A 481 1.10 -5.80 -19.24
C ASN A 481 2.59 -5.61 -18.99
N THR A 482 3.31 -5.14 -20.00
CA THR A 482 4.76 -4.96 -19.94
C THR A 482 5.18 -3.81 -19.03
N SER A 483 4.23 -3.02 -18.50
CA SER A 483 4.51 -1.82 -17.70
C SER A 483 3.87 -1.88 -16.30
N GLY A 484 2.55 -1.97 -16.18
CA GLY A 484 1.87 -1.84 -14.88
C GLY A 484 2.10 -3.00 -13.91
N GLY A 485 1.96 -4.25 -14.37
CA GLY A 485 2.26 -5.43 -13.56
C GLY A 485 3.71 -5.43 -13.02
N PRO A 486 4.73 -5.27 -13.88
CA PRO A 486 6.12 -5.14 -13.46
C PRO A 486 6.38 -3.96 -12.51
N ASP A 487 5.74 -2.80 -12.71
CA ASP A 487 5.92 -1.63 -11.84
C ASP A 487 5.34 -1.84 -10.44
N ARG A 488 4.12 -2.39 -10.32
CA ARG A 488 3.52 -2.81 -9.04
C ARG A 488 4.44 -3.78 -8.29
N ILE A 489 4.98 -4.78 -9.00
CA ILE A 489 5.92 -5.76 -8.42
C ILE A 489 7.22 -5.07 -7.99
N GLY A 490 7.73 -4.12 -8.77
CA GLY A 490 8.95 -3.36 -8.46
C GLY A 490 8.85 -2.59 -7.15
N TYR A 491 7.76 -1.84 -6.97
CA TYR A 491 7.46 -1.15 -5.72
C TYR A 491 7.33 -2.12 -4.54
N PHE A 492 6.51 -3.16 -4.67
CA PHE A 492 6.34 -4.15 -3.61
C PHE A 492 7.67 -4.82 -3.20
N THR A 493 8.49 -5.18 -4.19
CA THR A 493 9.80 -5.82 -3.94
C THR A 493 10.74 -4.89 -3.19
N ARG A 494 10.82 -3.61 -3.59
CA ARG A 494 11.63 -2.61 -2.88
C ARG A 494 11.18 -2.44 -1.44
N TYR A 495 9.89 -2.29 -1.22
CA TYR A 495 9.27 -2.07 0.09
C TYR A 495 9.42 -3.27 1.03
N ALA A 496 9.20 -4.49 0.52
CA ALA A 496 9.44 -5.71 1.26
C ALA A 496 10.92 -5.82 1.69
N GLY A 497 11.85 -5.45 0.79
CA GLY A 497 13.28 -5.38 1.09
C GLY A 497 13.63 -4.40 2.21
N ILE A 498 13.06 -3.20 2.20
CA ILE A 498 13.25 -2.19 3.27
C ILE A 498 12.74 -2.71 4.62
N LEU A 499 11.59 -3.39 4.64
CA LEU A 499 11.03 -3.96 5.88
C LEU A 499 11.68 -5.28 6.32
N GLY A 500 12.60 -5.83 5.51
CA GLY A 500 13.32 -7.06 5.79
C GLY A 500 12.43 -8.31 5.70
N VAL A 501 11.45 -8.33 4.79
CA VAL A 501 10.54 -9.47 4.58
C VAL A 501 10.57 -9.96 3.13
N GLY A 502 10.20 -11.23 2.93
CA GLY A 502 10.04 -11.79 1.59
C GLY A 502 8.73 -11.32 0.93
N THR A 503 8.72 -11.27 -0.39
CA THR A 503 7.52 -10.94 -1.19
C THR A 503 6.53 -12.10 -1.28
N GLY A 504 6.97 -13.33 -0.97
CA GLY A 504 6.23 -14.55 -1.26
C GLY A 504 6.28 -14.90 -2.76
N ASN A 505 5.46 -15.87 -3.14
CA ASN A 505 5.34 -16.36 -4.52
C ASN A 505 4.18 -15.67 -5.26
N ASN A 506 3.97 -16.04 -6.53
CA ASN A 506 2.80 -15.64 -7.33
C ASN A 506 2.64 -14.11 -7.45
N LEU A 507 3.74 -13.42 -7.75
CA LEU A 507 3.78 -11.96 -7.82
C LEU A 507 3.07 -11.39 -9.04
N SER A 508 3.06 -12.13 -10.15
CA SER A 508 2.42 -11.71 -11.40
C SER A 508 1.03 -12.33 -11.57
N CYS A 509 0.16 -11.61 -12.28
CA CYS A 509 -1.13 -12.09 -12.73
C CYS A 509 -1.20 -12.38 -14.25
N ASP A 510 -0.06 -12.45 -14.94
CA ASP A 510 0.00 -12.62 -16.41
C ASP A 510 -0.77 -13.84 -16.90
N ASN A 511 -0.86 -14.90 -16.09
CA ASN A 511 -1.55 -16.14 -16.44
C ASN A 511 -2.87 -16.32 -15.68
N GLN A 512 -3.36 -15.30 -14.97
CA GLN A 512 -4.61 -15.36 -14.22
C GLN A 512 -5.75 -14.78 -15.03
N GLN A 513 -6.89 -15.48 -15.10
CA GLN A 513 -8.08 -14.86 -15.67
C GLN A 513 -8.56 -13.72 -14.76
N PRO A 514 -8.91 -12.55 -15.32
CA PRO A 514 -9.52 -11.46 -14.57
C PRO A 514 -10.74 -11.92 -13.77
N PHE A 515 -10.97 -11.30 -12.60
CA PHE A 515 -12.21 -11.51 -11.83
C PHE A 515 -13.46 -11.05 -12.57
#